data_AF-A0A9Q0MHI8-F1
#
_entry.id   AF-A0A9Q0MHI8-F1
#
_cell.length_a   1.000
_cell.length_b   1.000
_cell.length_c   1.000
_cell.angle_alpha   90.00
_cell.angle_beta   90.00
_cell.angle_gamma   90.00
#
_symmetry.space_group_name_H-M   'P 1'
#
loop_
_entity.id
_entity.type
_entity.pdbx_description
1 polymer ?
#
loop_
_entity_poly.entity_id
_entity_poly.type
_entity_poly.pdbx_seq_one_letter_code
_entity_poly.pdbx_strand_id
1 'polypeptide(L)'
;STKRSTIARETYLAGSSILYGLLKRLNESYVSETCNEHLQMIYKGINQKDVWAMKVLDSSAKFEPGFILGNNFFLGSREECEMLQEKHYVTLSTRFLRNMKTNLVESVGPFDVEYNVVYAKHDSPWQIQTEFLLTRKILQIGLCLPKSCNSADVWNITQSYFDDETIGICSELEFQPQVVRVKTLNVETNFFKKTSVQLTGAFVFVTLLMTLLAHNYQKQPESSCCDAMQDNNNNNSSNDLIKQKEKEVSLQASLLKCFSIKDNFDFILSTESSSDSVPTINGLKSIGCFLILIFHMNWFSHFSLHNPVMMFAYGEKPIYQWLSTTPLLVDTFFTI
;
A
#
# COMPACT_ATOMS: atom_id res chain seq x y z
N SER A 1 -20.71 43.93 7.53
CA SER A 1 -20.17 42.75 8.23
C SER A 1 -20.03 41.53 7.30
N THR A 2 -21.10 41.14 6.59
CA THR A 2 -21.17 39.93 5.75
C THR A 2 -20.16 39.87 4.59
N LYS A 3 -19.89 40.98 3.88
CA LYS A 3 -18.93 40.99 2.77
C LYS A 3 -17.48 40.72 3.23
N ARG A 4 -17.11 41.24 4.41
CA ARG A 4 -15.79 41.04 5.01
C ARG A 4 -15.61 39.60 5.50
N SER A 5 -16.65 38.97 6.05
CA SER A 5 -16.61 37.57 6.46
C SER A 5 -16.53 36.61 5.27
N THR A 6 -17.19 36.93 4.15
CA THR A 6 -17.11 36.12 2.92
C THR A 6 -15.70 36.14 2.34
N ILE A 7 -15.10 37.33 2.19
CA ILE A 7 -13.73 37.48 1.70
C ILE A 7 -12.74 36.73 2.59
N ALA A 8 -12.87 36.85 3.92
CA ALA A 8 -12.02 36.12 4.85
C ALA A 8 -12.14 34.60 4.70
N ARG A 9 -13.35 34.08 4.48
CA ARG A 9 -13.57 32.65 4.24
C ARG A 9 -12.91 32.18 2.94
N GLU A 10 -13.09 32.93 1.86
CA GLU A 10 -12.53 32.57 0.55
C GLU A 10 -11.00 32.58 0.57
N THR A 11 -10.39 33.56 1.25
CA THR A 11 -8.93 33.60 1.43
C THR A 11 -8.44 32.41 2.26
N TYR A 12 -9.14 32.07 3.34
CA TYR A 12 -8.79 30.91 4.16
C TYR A 12 -8.90 29.59 3.39
N LEU A 13 -9.99 29.39 2.64
CA LEU A 13 -10.19 28.17 1.85
C LEU A 13 -9.15 28.05 0.73
N ALA A 14 -8.81 29.16 0.07
CA ALA A 14 -7.79 29.17 -0.98
C ALA A 14 -6.38 28.86 -0.46
N GLY A 15 -6.09 29.20 0.80
CA GLY A 15 -4.83 28.86 1.45
C GLY A 15 -4.79 27.42 1.99
N SER A 16 -5.91 26.90 2.52
CA SER A 16 -5.94 25.60 3.20
C SER A 16 -6.24 24.41 2.29
N SER A 17 -7.09 24.58 1.27
CA SER A 17 -7.47 23.53 0.34
C SER A 17 -6.89 23.77 -1.04
N ILE A 18 -6.16 22.78 -1.54
CA ILE A 18 -5.55 22.83 -2.88
C ILE A 18 -6.66 22.83 -3.93
N LEU A 19 -7.70 22.00 -3.77
CA LEU A 19 -8.86 21.98 -4.67
C LEU A 19 -9.54 23.35 -4.77
N TYR A 20 -9.83 24.00 -3.65
CA TYR A 20 -10.48 25.31 -3.70
C TYR A 20 -9.60 26.37 -4.38
N GLY A 21 -8.29 26.33 -4.10
CA GLY A 21 -7.31 27.19 -4.74
C GLY A 21 -7.24 27.00 -6.27
N LEU A 22 -7.32 25.75 -6.74
CA LEU A 22 -7.41 25.38 -8.16
C LEU A 22 -8.68 25.96 -8.79
N LEU A 23 -9.84 25.69 -8.17
CA LEU A 23 -11.15 26.09 -8.69
C LEU A 23 -11.30 27.62 -8.78
N LYS A 24 -10.76 28.35 -7.80
CA LYS A 24 -10.79 29.82 -7.79
C LYS A 24 -10.03 30.44 -8.97
N ARG A 25 -9.04 29.73 -9.52
CA ARG A 25 -8.15 30.18 -10.59
C ARG A 25 -8.33 29.43 -11.90
N LEU A 26 -9.43 28.68 -12.00
CA LEU A 26 -9.74 27.92 -13.20
C LEU A 26 -9.86 28.86 -14.41
N ASN A 27 -9.12 28.54 -15.46
CA ASN A 27 -9.23 29.19 -16.76
C ASN A 27 -9.67 28.13 -17.77
N GLU A 28 -10.70 28.47 -18.55
CA GLU A 28 -11.38 27.57 -19.49
C GLU A 28 -10.44 27.01 -20.56
N SER A 29 -9.36 27.74 -20.88
CA SER A 29 -8.37 27.32 -21.88
C SER A 29 -7.51 26.11 -21.49
N TYR A 30 -7.45 25.75 -20.20
CA TYR A 30 -6.59 24.67 -19.70
C TYR A 30 -7.25 23.29 -19.66
N VAL A 31 -8.57 23.22 -19.85
CA VAL A 31 -9.37 22.01 -19.66
C VAL A 31 -10.37 21.80 -20.78
N SER A 32 -10.84 20.57 -20.95
CA SER A 32 -12.00 20.27 -21.77
C SER A 32 -13.27 21.02 -21.29
N GLU A 33 -14.18 21.33 -22.22
CA GLU A 33 -15.42 22.08 -21.96
C GLU A 33 -16.27 21.42 -20.85
N THR A 34 -16.46 20.10 -20.92
CA THR A 34 -17.24 19.35 -19.93
C THR A 34 -16.55 19.26 -18.56
N CYS A 35 -15.21 19.22 -18.52
CA CYS A 35 -14.46 19.30 -17.27
C CYS A 35 -14.62 20.69 -16.64
N ASN A 36 -14.51 21.77 -17.43
CA ASN A 36 -14.71 23.14 -16.97
C ASN A 36 -16.09 23.32 -16.34
N GLU A 37 -17.15 22.91 -17.03
CA GLU A 37 -18.52 23.01 -16.53
C GLU A 37 -18.70 22.31 -15.18
N HIS A 38 -18.22 21.07 -15.05
CA HIS A 38 -18.31 20.31 -13.80
C HIS A 38 -17.46 20.94 -12.67
N LEU A 39 -16.26 21.43 -12.97
CA LEU A 39 -15.42 22.13 -11.99
C LEU A 39 -16.10 23.42 -11.51
N GLN A 40 -16.72 24.19 -12.40
CA GLN A 40 -17.49 25.38 -12.04
C GLN A 40 -18.70 25.04 -11.16
N MET A 41 -19.37 23.90 -11.40
CA MET A 41 -20.44 23.41 -10.52
C MET A 41 -19.92 23.09 -9.11
N ILE A 42 -18.76 22.44 -8.99
CA ILE A 42 -18.12 22.19 -7.68
C ILE A 42 -17.82 23.52 -6.98
N TYR A 43 -17.19 24.46 -7.68
CA TYR A 43 -16.83 25.76 -7.11
C TYR A 43 -18.05 26.52 -6.58
N LYS A 44 -19.13 26.55 -7.37
CA LYS A 44 -20.40 27.15 -6.97
C LYS A 44 -21.03 26.43 -5.77
N GLY A 45 -21.04 25.09 -5.79
CA GLY A 45 -21.57 24.26 -4.71
C GLY A 45 -20.82 24.45 -3.38
N ILE A 46 -19.49 24.55 -3.40
CA ILE A 46 -18.67 24.85 -2.21
C ILE A 46 -19.03 26.24 -1.66
N ASN A 47 -19.20 27.21 -2.56
CA ASN A 47 -19.55 28.57 -2.15
C ASN A 47 -20.95 28.63 -1.53
N GLN A 48 -21.90 27.86 -2.05
CA GLN A 48 -23.27 27.71 -1.55
C GLN A 48 -23.38 26.78 -0.33
N LYS A 49 -22.31 26.03 0.00
CA LYS A 49 -22.24 25.02 1.06
C LYS A 49 -23.20 23.85 0.81
N ASP A 50 -23.31 23.44 -0.45
CA ASP A 50 -24.05 22.23 -0.80
C ASP A 50 -23.34 21.00 -0.23
N VAL A 51 -24.12 20.05 0.30
CA VAL A 51 -23.58 18.89 1.02
C VAL A 51 -22.62 18.08 0.15
N TRP A 52 -23.00 17.74 -1.08
CA TRP A 52 -22.17 16.98 -2.01
C TRP A 52 -20.84 17.69 -2.32
N ALA A 53 -20.88 19.00 -2.59
CA ALA A 53 -19.69 19.78 -2.94
C ALA A 53 -18.75 19.96 -1.74
N MET A 54 -19.31 20.10 -0.53
CA MET A 54 -18.51 20.11 0.69
C MET A 54 -17.81 18.76 0.94
N LYS A 55 -18.44 17.62 0.61
CA LYS A 55 -17.77 16.32 0.68
C LYS A 55 -16.64 16.18 -0.36
N VAL A 56 -16.83 16.69 -1.59
CA VAL A 56 -15.75 16.74 -2.61
C VAL A 56 -14.56 17.56 -2.11
N LEU A 57 -14.85 18.70 -1.46
CA LEU A 57 -13.80 19.55 -0.86
C LEU A 57 -13.08 18.85 0.30
N ASP A 58 -13.82 18.11 1.13
CA ASP A 58 -13.26 17.44 2.31
C ASP A 58 -12.39 16.22 1.95
N SER A 59 -12.81 15.47 0.93
CA SER A 59 -12.08 14.32 0.39
C SER A 59 -10.80 14.70 -0.38
N SER A 60 -10.67 15.96 -0.80
CA SER A 60 -9.50 16.44 -1.53
C SER A 60 -8.38 16.93 -0.61
N ALA A 61 -7.16 16.98 -1.15
CA ALA A 61 -5.96 17.38 -0.45
C ALA A 61 -6.07 18.76 0.21
N LYS A 62 -5.56 18.80 1.44
CA LYS A 62 -5.25 20.01 2.21
C LYS A 62 -3.76 19.98 2.53
N PHE A 63 -3.17 21.15 2.75
CA PHE A 63 -1.77 21.20 3.19
C PHE A 63 -1.65 20.59 4.59
N GLU A 64 -0.85 19.54 4.72
CA GLU A 64 -0.58 18.91 6.00
C GLU A 64 0.69 19.47 6.65
N PRO A 65 0.74 19.53 7.99
CA PRO A 65 1.96 19.87 8.70
C PRO A 65 3.05 18.81 8.52
N GLY A 66 4.28 19.16 8.89
CA GLY A 66 5.43 18.25 8.83
C GLY A 66 6.24 18.34 7.54
N PHE A 67 5.93 19.26 6.62
CA PHE A 67 6.71 19.45 5.38
C PHE A 67 8.22 19.63 5.63
N ILE A 68 8.60 20.42 6.64
CA ILE A 68 10.01 20.63 7.03
C ILE A 68 10.70 19.29 7.39
N LEU A 69 9.96 18.37 8.02
CA LEU A 69 10.42 17.04 8.45
C LEU A 69 10.21 15.96 7.37
N GLY A 70 9.94 16.35 6.13
CA GLY A 70 9.81 15.45 4.99
C GLY A 70 8.41 14.95 4.69
N ASN A 71 7.34 15.53 5.29
CA ASN A 71 5.97 15.20 4.86
C ASN A 71 5.72 15.74 3.44
N ASN A 72 5.66 14.82 2.49
CA ASN A 72 5.35 15.09 1.09
C ASN A 72 4.01 14.48 0.66
N PHE A 73 3.18 14.04 1.61
CA PHE A 73 1.92 13.36 1.33
C PHE A 73 0.74 14.25 1.73
N PHE A 74 0.10 14.86 0.74
CA PHE A 74 -1.14 15.63 0.89
C PHE A 74 -2.26 14.87 0.18
N LEU A 75 -2.68 13.73 0.72
CA LEU A 75 -3.48 12.76 -0.03
C LEU A 75 -5.00 13.02 0.06
N GLY A 76 -5.50 13.72 1.08
CA GLY A 76 -6.94 13.72 1.33
C GLY A 76 -7.46 12.30 1.59
N SER A 77 -8.72 12.03 1.25
CA SER A 77 -9.38 10.73 1.44
C SER A 77 -9.87 10.16 0.12
N ARG A 78 -9.26 9.05 -0.30
CA ARG A 78 -9.66 8.32 -1.51
C ARG A 78 -11.04 7.70 -1.34
N GLU A 79 -11.24 7.03 -0.22
CA GLU A 79 -12.45 6.29 0.10
C GLU A 79 -13.66 7.24 0.15
N GLU A 80 -13.49 8.43 0.74
CA GLU A 80 -14.56 9.44 0.75
C GLU A 80 -14.89 9.97 -0.65
N CYS A 81 -13.88 10.11 -1.53
CA CYS A 81 -14.12 10.52 -2.91
C CYS A 81 -14.91 9.47 -3.69
N GLU A 82 -14.55 8.19 -3.54
CA GLU A 82 -15.26 7.06 -4.17
C GLU A 82 -16.70 6.93 -3.65
N MET A 83 -16.93 7.22 -2.36
CA MET A 83 -18.26 7.22 -1.75
C MET A 83 -19.24 8.29 -2.27
N LEU A 84 -18.79 9.22 -3.13
CA LEU A 84 -19.65 10.27 -3.68
C LEU A 84 -20.46 9.85 -4.89
N GLN A 85 -20.17 8.67 -5.44
CA GLN A 85 -20.83 8.12 -6.63
C GLN A 85 -22.16 7.44 -6.29
N GLU A 86 -22.31 6.95 -5.06
CA GLU A 86 -23.46 6.13 -4.66
C GLU A 86 -24.07 6.57 -3.33
N LYS A 87 -25.34 6.19 -3.11
CA LYS A 87 -26.00 6.40 -1.82
C LYS A 87 -25.51 5.36 -0.83
N HIS A 88 -24.78 5.82 0.18
CA HIS A 88 -24.45 5.01 1.34
C HIS A 88 -25.45 5.21 2.46
N TYR A 89 -25.63 4.19 3.29
CA TYR A 89 -26.56 4.22 4.42
C TYR A 89 -25.79 3.98 5.71
N VAL A 90 -25.98 4.87 6.68
CA VAL A 90 -25.46 4.73 8.04
C VAL A 90 -26.64 4.73 8.99
N THR A 91 -26.85 3.63 9.71
CA THR A 91 -27.93 3.51 10.69
C THR A 91 -27.59 4.32 11.93
N LEU A 92 -28.22 5.48 12.08
CA LEU A 92 -28.00 6.38 13.21
C LEU A 92 -29.04 6.13 14.31
N SER A 93 -28.59 5.81 15.52
CA SER A 93 -29.46 5.63 16.69
C SER A 93 -30.30 6.89 16.99
N THR A 94 -31.61 6.75 17.09
CA THR A 94 -32.51 7.88 17.40
C THR A 94 -32.39 8.41 18.82
N ARG A 95 -31.65 7.71 19.71
CA ARG A 95 -31.51 8.08 21.12
C ARG A 95 -30.66 9.33 21.35
N PHE A 96 -29.84 9.71 20.38
CA PHE A 96 -28.93 10.85 20.51
C PHE A 96 -29.41 12.00 19.62
N LEU A 97 -29.60 13.18 20.22
CA LEU A 97 -29.82 14.41 19.48
C LEU A 97 -28.55 14.75 18.70
N ARG A 98 -28.69 14.99 17.39
CA ARG A 98 -27.58 15.34 16.50
C ARG A 98 -27.78 16.70 15.90
N ASN A 99 -26.72 17.49 15.88
CA ASN A 99 -26.64 18.70 15.08
C ASN A 99 -25.92 18.36 13.76
N MET A 100 -26.66 17.82 12.80
CA MET A 100 -26.14 17.46 11.48
C MET A 100 -27.02 18.01 10.37
N LYS A 101 -26.44 18.31 9.20
CA LYS A 101 -27.20 18.69 8.02
C LYS A 101 -28.11 17.53 7.59
N THR A 102 -29.32 17.86 7.14
CA THR A 102 -30.21 16.89 6.50
C THR A 102 -29.52 16.37 5.24
N ASN A 103 -29.70 15.08 4.95
CA ASN A 103 -29.12 14.38 3.79
C ASN A 103 -27.58 14.33 3.76
N LEU A 104 -26.88 14.56 4.88
CA LEU A 104 -25.42 14.42 4.94
C LEU A 104 -24.94 13.03 4.49
N VAL A 105 -25.71 11.98 4.79
CA VAL A 105 -25.40 10.60 4.40
C VAL A 105 -25.81 10.34 2.94
N GLU A 106 -27.02 10.72 2.55
CA GLU A 106 -27.65 10.33 1.29
C GLU A 106 -27.34 11.25 0.09
N SER A 107 -26.75 12.43 0.32
CA SER A 107 -26.46 13.38 -0.75
C SER A 107 -25.39 12.83 -1.70
N VAL A 108 -25.77 12.72 -2.97
CA VAL A 108 -24.92 12.31 -4.12
C VAL A 108 -24.66 13.53 -5.02
N GLY A 109 -23.52 13.55 -5.70
CA GLY A 109 -23.17 14.60 -6.66
C GLY A 109 -23.97 14.49 -7.97
N PRO A 110 -24.04 15.57 -8.78
CA PRO A 110 -24.73 15.56 -10.08
C PRO A 110 -23.96 14.82 -11.20
N PHE A 111 -22.69 14.48 -10.97
CA PHE A 111 -21.82 13.74 -11.89
C PHE A 111 -20.83 12.88 -11.09
N ASP A 112 -20.24 11.90 -11.77
CA ASP A 112 -19.23 11.03 -11.19
C ASP A 112 -17.92 11.79 -10.95
N VAL A 113 -17.29 11.51 -9.81
CA VAL A 113 -15.96 12.00 -9.44
C VAL A 113 -14.96 10.86 -9.44
N GLU A 114 -13.69 11.17 -9.64
CA GLU A 114 -12.57 10.24 -9.61
C GLU A 114 -11.43 10.81 -8.78
N TYR A 115 -10.80 9.94 -7.97
CA TYR A 115 -9.64 10.31 -7.18
C TYR A 115 -8.36 10.24 -8.01
N ASN A 116 -7.67 11.38 -8.09
CA ASN A 116 -6.46 11.57 -8.87
C ASN A 116 -5.29 11.92 -7.96
N VAL A 117 -4.12 11.30 -8.16
CA VAL A 117 -2.89 11.65 -7.44
C VAL A 117 -1.95 12.41 -8.36
N VAL A 118 -1.67 13.66 -8.01
CA VAL A 118 -0.71 14.52 -8.69
C VAL A 118 0.65 14.42 -8.01
N TYR A 119 1.68 14.13 -8.79
CA TYR A 119 3.06 14.09 -8.36
C TYR A 119 3.75 15.37 -8.81
N ALA A 120 4.13 16.23 -7.88
CA ALA A 120 4.76 17.52 -8.18
C ALA A 120 6.14 17.62 -7.52
N LYS A 121 7.18 17.87 -8.33
CA LYS A 121 8.54 18.06 -7.82
C LYS A 121 8.64 19.43 -7.18
N HIS A 122 9.21 19.53 -5.99
CA HIS A 122 9.48 20.81 -5.31
C HIS A 122 10.99 20.98 -5.11
N ASP A 123 11.43 22.23 -4.90
CA ASP A 123 12.83 22.54 -4.56
C ASP A 123 12.92 23.53 -3.39
N SER A 124 12.05 23.36 -2.40
CA SER A 124 12.02 24.21 -1.20
C SER A 124 13.33 24.09 -0.42
N PRO A 125 13.90 25.22 0.05
CA PRO A 125 15.00 25.20 1.01
C PRO A 125 14.54 24.82 2.44
N TRP A 126 13.24 24.83 2.71
CA TRP A 126 12.68 24.62 4.05
C TRP A 126 12.47 23.15 4.42
N GLN A 127 12.75 22.20 3.53
CA GLN A 127 12.65 20.77 3.84
C GLN A 127 14.03 20.15 4.10
N ILE A 128 14.14 19.36 5.17
CA ILE A 128 15.36 18.60 5.48
C ILE A 128 15.59 17.55 4.38
N GLN A 129 16.69 17.71 3.65
CA GLN A 129 17.04 16.85 2.52
C GLN A 129 17.73 15.58 3.03
N THR A 130 17.07 14.45 2.85
CA THR A 130 17.62 13.12 3.14
C THR A 130 17.82 12.38 1.82
N GLU A 131 18.86 12.77 1.07
CA GLU A 131 19.06 12.31 -0.32
C GLU A 131 19.25 10.79 -0.45
N PHE A 132 19.62 10.10 0.64
CA PHE A 132 19.73 8.65 0.68
C PHE A 132 18.37 7.93 0.69
N LEU A 133 17.26 8.65 0.90
CA LEU A 133 15.91 8.10 0.87
C LEU A 133 15.33 8.19 -0.54
N LEU A 134 14.72 7.11 -0.99
CA LEU A 134 14.12 6.99 -2.33
C LEU A 134 12.97 7.98 -2.57
N THR A 135 12.48 8.64 -1.52
CA THR A 135 11.51 9.74 -1.56
C THR A 135 12.19 11.03 -2.00
N ARG A 136 12.40 11.12 -3.31
CA ARG A 136 12.72 12.35 -4.04
C ARG A 136 11.81 13.50 -3.57
N LYS A 137 12.28 14.74 -3.73
CA LYS A 137 11.55 16.01 -3.51
C LYS A 137 10.26 16.12 -4.34
N ILE A 138 9.28 15.24 -4.09
CA ILE A 138 8.06 15.03 -4.86
C ILE A 138 6.88 15.01 -3.88
N LEU A 139 6.05 16.03 -3.98
CA LEU A 139 4.75 16.12 -3.34
C LEU A 139 3.76 15.17 -4.03
N GLN A 140 3.01 14.43 -3.23
CA GLN A 140 1.91 13.58 -3.66
C GLN A 140 0.60 14.21 -3.20
N ILE A 141 -0.19 14.69 -4.14
CA ILE A 141 -1.39 15.50 -3.88
C ILE A 141 -2.60 14.74 -4.38
N GLY A 142 -3.51 14.36 -3.50
CA GLY A 142 -4.74 13.65 -3.86
C GLY A 142 -5.91 14.61 -4.09
N LEU A 143 -6.50 14.60 -5.28
CA LEU A 143 -7.59 15.48 -5.66
C LEU A 143 -8.82 14.66 -6.06
N CYS A 144 -9.96 14.98 -5.48
CA CYS A 144 -11.26 14.46 -5.91
C CYS A 144 -11.82 15.39 -6.99
N LEU A 145 -11.79 14.95 -8.25
CA LEU A 145 -12.16 15.76 -9.41
C LEU A 145 -13.26 15.07 -10.21
N PRO A 146 -14.02 15.78 -11.06
CA PRO A 146 -14.97 15.15 -11.97
C PRO A 146 -14.30 14.11 -12.85
N LYS A 147 -14.96 12.98 -13.08
CA LYS A 147 -14.50 11.93 -14.01
C LYS A 147 -14.43 12.41 -15.47
N SER A 148 -15.09 13.52 -15.79
CA SER A 148 -14.96 14.19 -17.09
C SER A 148 -13.58 14.80 -17.32
N CYS A 149 -12.81 15.08 -16.26
CA CYS A 149 -11.47 15.65 -16.37
C CYS A 149 -10.44 14.54 -16.64
N ASN A 150 -9.76 14.61 -17.79
CA ASN A 150 -8.74 13.64 -18.13
C ASN A 150 -7.40 13.94 -17.42
N SER A 151 -6.46 12.99 -17.40
CA SER A 151 -5.17 13.19 -16.71
C SER A 151 -4.37 14.40 -17.25
N ALA A 152 -4.55 14.76 -18.52
CA ALA A 152 -3.96 15.97 -19.12
C ALA A 152 -4.63 17.26 -18.61
N ASP A 153 -5.95 17.28 -18.48
CA ASP A 153 -6.70 18.41 -17.91
C ASP A 153 -6.25 18.66 -16.46
N VAL A 154 -6.16 17.59 -15.66
CA VAL A 154 -5.69 17.65 -14.27
C VAL A 154 -4.25 18.15 -14.18
N TRP A 155 -3.38 17.73 -15.10
CA TRP A 155 -2.00 18.20 -15.17
C TRP A 155 -1.96 19.71 -15.45
N ASN A 156 -2.67 20.19 -16.48
CA ASN A 156 -2.68 21.59 -16.89
C ASN A 156 -3.20 22.51 -15.78
N ILE A 157 -4.35 22.19 -15.16
CA ILE A 157 -4.92 23.04 -14.08
C ILE A 157 -4.02 23.07 -12.86
N THR A 158 -3.39 21.94 -12.54
CA THR A 158 -2.54 21.85 -11.36
C THR A 158 -1.21 22.57 -11.58
N GLN A 159 -0.63 22.47 -12.78
CA GLN A 159 0.55 23.23 -13.16
C GLN A 159 0.25 24.73 -13.15
N SER A 160 -0.85 25.16 -13.80
CA SER A 160 -1.25 26.57 -13.81
C SER A 160 -1.51 27.13 -12.42
N TYR A 161 -1.98 26.32 -11.47
CA TYR A 161 -2.11 26.75 -10.09
C TYR A 161 -0.75 26.98 -9.43
N PHE A 162 0.23 26.08 -9.62
CA PHE A 162 1.56 26.23 -9.05
C PHE A 162 2.42 27.33 -9.68
N ASP A 163 2.16 27.67 -10.94
CA ASP A 163 2.83 28.78 -11.62
C ASP A 163 2.40 30.16 -11.05
N ASP A 164 1.29 30.22 -10.32
CA ASP A 164 0.84 31.46 -9.68
C ASP A 164 1.56 31.68 -8.33
N GLU A 165 2.45 32.68 -8.31
CA GLU A 165 3.24 33.09 -7.14
C GLU A 165 2.41 33.55 -5.94
N THR A 166 1.10 33.78 -6.10
CA THR A 166 0.21 34.26 -5.02
C THR A 166 -0.33 33.15 -4.11
N ILE A 167 0.13 31.90 -4.23
CA ILE A 167 -0.22 30.84 -3.28
C ILE A 167 0.48 31.08 -1.94
N GLY A 168 -0.29 31.44 -0.91
CA GLY A 168 0.24 31.74 0.43
C GLY A 168 1.21 30.68 0.97
N ILE A 169 0.84 29.40 0.98
CA ILE A 169 1.69 28.35 1.57
C ILE A 169 2.93 28.04 0.72
N CYS A 170 2.81 28.00 -0.61
CA CYS A 170 3.96 27.75 -1.49
C CYS A 170 4.95 28.93 -1.48
N SER A 171 4.44 30.17 -1.40
CA SER A 171 5.24 31.37 -1.23
C SER A 171 5.91 31.42 0.15
N GLU A 172 5.21 31.07 1.23
CA GLU A 172 5.76 31.03 2.60
C GLU A 172 6.89 30.01 2.73
N LEU A 173 6.79 28.88 2.04
CA LEU A 173 7.80 27.82 2.03
C LEU A 173 8.77 27.94 0.84
N GLU A 174 8.75 29.07 0.12
CA GLU A 174 9.70 29.40 -0.96
C GLU A 174 9.89 28.26 -1.98
N PHE A 175 8.80 27.68 -2.49
CA PHE A 175 8.88 26.66 -3.54
C PHE A 175 7.80 26.80 -4.60
N GLN A 176 8.16 26.44 -5.83
CA GLN A 176 7.26 26.34 -6.97
C GLN A 176 7.21 24.89 -7.44
N PRO A 177 6.14 24.14 -7.13
CA PRO A 177 6.02 22.76 -7.57
C PRO A 177 5.89 22.65 -9.08
N GLN A 178 6.57 21.68 -9.67
CA GLN A 178 6.42 21.31 -11.08
C GLN A 178 5.74 19.96 -11.19
N VAL A 179 4.59 19.91 -11.86
CA VAL A 179 3.83 18.68 -12.00
C VAL A 179 4.57 17.72 -12.93
N VAL A 180 5.00 16.59 -12.38
CA VAL A 180 5.72 15.54 -13.11
C VAL A 180 4.74 14.58 -13.76
N ARG A 181 3.72 14.17 -13.01
CA ARG A 181 2.81 13.11 -13.46
C ARG A 181 1.49 13.15 -12.69
N VAL A 182 0.40 12.80 -13.37
CA VAL A 182 -0.90 12.52 -12.74
C VAL A 182 -1.17 11.02 -12.82
N LYS A 183 -1.72 10.44 -11.76
CA LYS A 183 -2.12 9.03 -11.70
C LYS A 183 -3.60 8.92 -11.35
N THR A 184 -4.34 8.18 -12.17
CA THR A 184 -5.62 7.61 -11.76
C THR A 184 -5.36 6.29 -11.02
N LEU A 185 -6.09 6.03 -9.93
CA LEU A 185 -5.90 4.82 -9.12
C LEU A 185 -6.62 3.59 -9.67
N ASN A 186 -7.25 3.72 -10.83
CA ASN A 186 -7.89 2.61 -11.51
C ASN A 186 -6.85 1.63 -12.07
N VAL A 187 -7.18 0.34 -11.95
CA VAL A 187 -6.33 -0.72 -12.52
C VAL A 187 -6.39 -0.58 -14.03
N GLU A 188 -5.28 -0.15 -14.62
CA GLU A 188 -5.13 -0.14 -16.07
C GLU A 188 -5.43 -1.54 -16.60
N THR A 189 -6.22 -1.65 -17.67
CA THR A 189 -6.56 -2.94 -18.30
C THR A 189 -5.32 -3.73 -18.74
N ASN A 190 -4.19 -3.04 -18.92
CA ASN A 190 -2.90 -3.63 -19.24
C ASN A 190 -2.14 -4.18 -18.00
N PHE A 191 -2.67 -4.04 -16.79
CA PHE A 191 -2.02 -4.52 -15.57
C PHE A 191 -1.75 -6.03 -15.63
N PHE A 192 -2.72 -6.83 -16.06
CA PHE A 192 -2.57 -8.28 -16.20
C PHE A 192 -1.68 -8.71 -17.37
N LYS A 193 -1.35 -7.81 -18.29
CA LYS A 193 -0.39 -8.05 -19.38
C LYS A 193 1.06 -7.82 -18.94
N LYS A 194 1.29 -7.25 -17.75
CA LYS A 194 2.65 -7.03 -17.25
C LYS A 194 3.36 -8.36 -17.03
N THR A 195 4.57 -8.49 -17.55
CA THR A 195 5.38 -9.72 -17.45
C THR A 195 5.58 -10.17 -16.01
N SER A 196 5.74 -9.23 -15.06
CA SER A 196 5.86 -9.56 -13.64
C SER A 196 4.61 -10.27 -13.09
N VAL A 197 3.41 -9.78 -13.45
CA VAL A 197 2.13 -10.39 -13.01
C VAL A 197 1.98 -11.78 -13.62
N GLN A 198 2.34 -11.94 -14.90
CA GLN A 198 2.30 -13.24 -15.57
C GLN A 198 3.29 -14.24 -14.95
N LEU A 199 4.51 -13.83 -14.65
CA LEU A 199 5.53 -14.67 -14.01
C LEU A 199 5.11 -15.08 -12.59
N THR A 200 4.62 -14.15 -11.78
CA THR A 200 4.10 -14.47 -10.44
C THR A 200 2.90 -15.40 -10.52
N GLY A 201 1.97 -15.15 -11.44
CA GLY A 201 0.82 -16.01 -11.68
C GLY A 201 1.23 -17.42 -12.10
N ALA A 202 2.20 -17.56 -13.01
CA ALA A 202 2.75 -18.83 -13.42
C ALA A 202 3.44 -19.58 -12.26
N PHE A 203 4.23 -18.87 -11.46
CA PHE A 203 4.88 -19.45 -10.28
C PHE A 203 3.86 -19.99 -9.27
N VAL A 204 2.86 -19.17 -8.91
CA VAL A 204 1.78 -19.59 -8.00
C VAL A 204 1.01 -20.78 -8.58
N PHE A 205 0.67 -20.76 -9.87
CA PHE A 205 -0.02 -21.87 -10.52
C PHE A 205 0.80 -23.17 -10.49
N VAL A 206 2.10 -23.11 -10.82
CA VAL A 206 2.99 -24.28 -10.77
C VAL A 206 3.10 -24.82 -9.35
N THR A 207 3.32 -23.96 -8.34
CA THR A 207 3.39 -24.40 -6.94
C THR A 207 2.09 -25.06 -6.46
N LEU A 208 0.93 -24.50 -6.84
CA LEU A 208 -0.37 -25.06 -6.49
C LEU A 208 -0.62 -26.40 -7.19
N LEU A 209 -0.26 -26.51 -8.47
CA LEU A 209 -0.34 -27.76 -9.23
C LEU A 209 0.53 -28.84 -8.59
N MET A 210 1.79 -28.53 -8.28
CA MET A 210 2.72 -29.47 -7.64
C MET A 210 2.23 -29.91 -6.25
N THR A 211 1.62 -28.99 -5.49
CA THR A 211 1.02 -29.29 -4.17
C THR A 211 -0.20 -30.21 -4.30
N LEU A 212 -1.08 -29.97 -5.28
CA LEU A 212 -2.24 -30.83 -5.54
C LEU A 212 -1.81 -32.23 -5.98
N LEU A 213 -0.81 -32.32 -6.86
CA LEU A 213 -0.24 -33.59 -7.29
C LEU A 213 0.38 -34.34 -6.09
N ALA A 214 1.09 -33.65 -5.19
CA ALA A 214 1.66 -34.24 -3.99
C ALA A 214 0.59 -34.77 -3.04
N HIS A 215 -0.48 -34.00 -2.82
CA HIS A 215 -1.60 -34.43 -2.00
C HIS A 215 -2.30 -35.68 -2.56
N ASN A 216 -2.53 -35.72 -3.87
CA ASN A 216 -3.15 -36.86 -4.53
C ASN A 216 -2.26 -38.11 -4.51
N TYR A 217 -0.95 -37.94 -4.67
CA TYR A 217 0.02 -39.03 -4.58
C TYR A 217 0.06 -39.62 -3.16
N GLN A 218 0.03 -38.77 -2.12
CA GLN A 218 0.02 -39.22 -0.72
C GLN A 218 -1.30 -39.90 -0.31
N LYS A 219 -2.41 -39.59 -0.99
CA LYS A 219 -3.72 -40.23 -0.79
C LYS A 219 -3.82 -41.59 -1.50
N GLN A 220 -2.93 -41.90 -2.42
CA GLN A 220 -2.87 -43.21 -3.04
C GLN A 220 -2.42 -44.21 -1.94
N PRO A 221 -3.29 -45.14 -1.53
CA PRO A 221 -2.96 -46.02 -0.42
C PRO A 221 -1.72 -46.84 -0.78
N GLU A 222 -0.82 -47.03 0.19
CA GLU A 222 0.06 -48.19 0.28
C GLU A 222 -0.81 -49.46 0.31
N SER A 223 -1.50 -49.80 -0.77
CA SER A 223 -2.39 -50.97 -0.85
C SER A 223 -1.62 -52.24 -1.20
N SER A 224 -0.41 -52.42 -0.68
CA SER A 224 0.31 -53.68 -0.93
C SER A 224 1.40 -54.07 0.08
N CYS A 225 1.43 -53.55 1.31
CA CYS A 225 2.43 -54.00 2.28
C CYS A 225 1.91 -54.16 3.72
N CYS A 226 0.74 -54.76 3.93
CA CYS A 226 0.32 -55.17 5.29
C CYS A 226 -0.69 -56.34 5.35
N ASP A 227 -0.89 -57.14 4.30
CA ASP A 227 -1.73 -58.36 4.41
C ASP A 227 -0.97 -59.58 3.88
N ALA A 228 -0.02 -60.08 4.67
CA ALA A 228 0.49 -61.45 4.57
C ALA A 228 1.30 -61.82 5.83
N MET A 229 0.66 -61.84 6.99
CA MET A 229 1.01 -62.88 7.96
C MET A 229 0.35 -64.16 7.46
N GLN A 230 1.12 -65.04 6.81
CA GLN A 230 1.22 -66.49 7.08
C GLN A 230 1.90 -67.28 5.94
N ASP A 231 2.85 -68.12 6.35
CA ASP A 231 3.48 -69.29 5.69
C ASP A 231 4.63 -69.13 4.65
N ASN A 232 5.85 -69.23 5.21
CA ASN A 232 6.94 -70.15 4.84
C ASN A 232 7.01 -70.73 3.42
N ASN A 233 8.06 -70.36 2.68
CA ASN A 233 9.25 -71.20 2.38
C ASN A 233 9.87 -70.83 1.01
N ASN A 234 11.21 -70.71 1.03
CA ASN A 234 12.16 -70.91 -0.08
C ASN A 234 11.81 -70.32 -1.46
N ASN A 235 12.54 -69.27 -1.86
CA ASN A 235 13.48 -69.37 -2.99
C ASN A 235 14.28 -68.06 -3.14
N ASN A 236 15.60 -68.17 -2.92
CA ASN A 236 16.59 -67.16 -3.23
C ASN A 236 16.75 -67.03 -4.75
N SER A 237 15.84 -66.31 -5.40
CA SER A 237 16.05 -65.75 -6.75
C SER A 237 15.16 -64.54 -7.05
N SER A 238 14.26 -64.15 -6.15
CA SER A 238 13.34 -63.02 -6.36
C SER A 238 13.79 -61.70 -5.71
N ASN A 239 14.84 -61.75 -4.88
CA ASN A 239 15.31 -60.57 -4.12
C ASN A 239 16.04 -59.52 -4.97
N ASP A 240 16.55 -59.86 -6.16
CA ASP A 240 17.21 -58.89 -7.04
C ASP A 240 16.23 -58.11 -7.94
N LEU A 241 15.09 -58.71 -8.31
CA LEU A 241 14.04 -58.01 -9.07
C LEU A 241 13.21 -57.07 -8.17
N ILE A 242 13.06 -57.40 -6.88
CA ILE A 242 12.39 -56.55 -5.89
C ILE A 242 13.30 -55.38 -5.47
N LYS A 243 14.60 -55.64 -5.26
CA LYS A 243 15.61 -54.59 -4.99
C LYS A 243 15.82 -53.61 -6.14
N GLN A 244 15.61 -54.04 -7.39
CA GLN A 244 15.64 -53.13 -8.54
C GLN A 244 14.41 -52.20 -8.61
N LYS A 245 13.25 -52.65 -8.12
CA LYS A 245 12.01 -51.85 -8.15
C LYS A 245 11.96 -50.78 -7.04
N GLU A 246 12.71 -50.96 -5.95
CA GLU A 246 12.85 -49.99 -4.85
C GLU A 246 13.87 -48.89 -5.10
N LYS A 247 14.85 -49.10 -6.00
CA LYS A 247 15.96 -48.15 -6.20
C LYS A 247 15.65 -46.99 -7.14
N GLU A 248 14.59 -47.11 -7.94
CA GLU A 248 13.94 -45.96 -8.56
C GLU A 248 12.83 -45.46 -7.64
N VAL A 249 13.21 -44.91 -6.46
CA VAL A 249 12.42 -43.80 -5.93
C VAL A 249 12.52 -42.72 -7.00
N SER A 250 11.55 -42.75 -7.91
CA SER A 250 11.50 -41.91 -9.10
C SER A 250 11.82 -40.48 -8.68
N LEU A 251 12.75 -39.84 -9.39
CA LEU A 251 13.12 -38.44 -9.17
C LEU A 251 11.85 -37.56 -9.06
N GLN A 252 10.78 -37.95 -9.76
CA GLN A 252 9.46 -37.34 -9.70
C GLN A 252 8.78 -37.52 -8.33
N ALA A 253 8.81 -38.71 -7.73
CA ALA A 253 8.27 -38.97 -6.40
C ALA A 253 9.04 -38.20 -5.31
N SER A 254 10.38 -38.13 -5.42
CA SER A 254 11.20 -37.34 -4.49
C SER A 254 10.95 -35.84 -4.64
N LEU A 255 10.82 -35.34 -5.88
CA LEU A 255 10.53 -33.94 -6.14
C LEU A 255 9.12 -33.56 -5.69
N LEU A 256 8.16 -34.46 -5.86
CA LEU A 256 6.77 -34.24 -5.45
C LEU A 256 6.62 -34.23 -3.93
N LYS A 257 7.40 -35.03 -3.21
CA LYS A 257 7.47 -35.01 -1.74
C LYS A 257 7.90 -33.64 -1.20
N CYS A 258 8.76 -32.90 -1.90
CA CYS A 258 9.16 -31.54 -1.49
C CYS A 258 7.99 -30.54 -1.46
N PHE A 259 6.90 -30.80 -2.19
CA PHE A 259 5.69 -29.95 -2.21
C PHE A 259 4.58 -30.47 -1.27
N SER A 260 4.86 -31.50 -0.46
CA SER A 260 3.91 -32.00 0.55
C SER A 260 3.78 -30.98 1.69
N ILE A 261 2.63 -30.30 1.77
CA ILE A 261 2.35 -29.36 2.85
C ILE A 261 2.42 -30.07 4.20
N LYS A 262 1.79 -31.25 4.33
CA LYS A 262 1.71 -31.96 5.60
C LYS A 262 3.09 -32.30 6.15
N ASP A 263 3.93 -32.95 5.33
CA ASP A 263 5.24 -33.41 5.79
C ASP A 263 6.16 -32.23 6.08
N ASN A 264 6.09 -31.15 5.30
CA ASN A 264 6.85 -29.93 5.53
C ASN A 264 6.40 -29.22 6.82
N PHE A 265 5.10 -29.15 7.09
CA PHE A 265 4.58 -28.57 8.34
C PHE A 265 4.96 -29.42 9.56
N ASP A 266 4.78 -30.74 9.48
CA ASP A 266 5.14 -31.67 10.56
C ASP A 266 6.65 -31.59 10.86
N PHE A 267 7.49 -31.44 9.83
CA PHE A 267 8.93 -31.21 10.00
C PHE A 267 9.23 -29.85 10.66
N ILE A 268 8.64 -28.75 10.18
CA ILE A 268 8.89 -27.40 10.71
C ILE A 268 8.40 -27.25 12.16
N LEU A 269 7.29 -27.91 12.51
CA LEU A 269 6.69 -27.86 13.85
C LEU A 269 7.24 -28.94 14.78
N SER A 270 8.10 -29.84 14.29
CA SER A 270 8.73 -30.86 15.12
C SER A 270 9.60 -30.19 16.20
N THR A 271 9.44 -30.65 17.43
CA THR A 271 10.23 -30.21 18.59
C THR A 271 11.36 -31.18 18.91
N GLU A 272 11.61 -32.14 18.02
CA GLU A 272 12.67 -33.14 18.16
C GLU A 272 14.03 -32.46 18.00
N SER A 273 14.89 -32.60 19.00
CA SER A 273 16.24 -32.05 18.98
C SER A 273 17.23 -33.15 18.59
N SER A 274 18.15 -32.84 17.66
CA SER A 274 19.24 -33.76 17.32
C SER A 274 20.16 -33.93 18.53
N SER A 275 20.72 -35.12 18.72
CA SER A 275 21.63 -35.45 19.84
C SER A 275 22.81 -34.47 20.00
N ASP A 276 23.20 -33.82 18.91
CA ASP A 276 24.35 -32.90 18.84
C ASP A 276 23.94 -31.43 19.03
N SER A 277 22.66 -31.12 19.24
CA SER A 277 22.19 -29.74 19.39
C SER A 277 22.24 -29.27 20.84
N VAL A 278 22.78 -28.07 21.06
CA VAL A 278 22.84 -27.44 22.37
C VAL A 278 21.59 -26.54 22.55
N PRO A 279 20.65 -26.86 23.46
CA PRO A 279 19.36 -26.16 23.55
C PRO A 279 19.48 -24.66 23.85
N THR A 280 20.50 -24.24 24.59
CA THR A 280 20.76 -22.82 24.90
C THR A 280 21.18 -22.01 23.67
N ILE A 281 21.93 -22.61 22.74
CA ILE A 281 22.29 -21.99 21.46
C ILE A 281 21.05 -21.80 20.60
N ASN A 282 20.16 -22.81 20.55
CA ASN A 282 18.89 -22.70 19.82
C ASN A 282 17.98 -21.60 20.41
N GLY A 283 17.95 -21.45 21.75
CA GLY A 283 17.25 -20.36 22.41
C GLY A 283 17.81 -18.98 22.05
N LEU A 284 19.14 -18.83 22.03
CA LEU A 284 19.82 -17.60 21.64
C LEU A 284 19.54 -17.24 20.17
N LYS A 285 19.54 -18.23 19.28
CA LYS A 285 19.16 -18.08 17.87
C LYS A 285 17.73 -17.56 17.72
N SER A 286 16.79 -18.11 18.49
CA SER A 286 15.39 -17.68 18.49
C SER A 286 15.23 -16.21 18.93
N ILE A 287 15.85 -15.83 20.05
CA ILE A 287 15.86 -14.43 20.52
C ILE A 287 16.45 -13.52 19.44
N GLY A 288 17.51 -13.98 18.78
CA GLY A 288 18.13 -13.25 17.69
C GLY A 288 17.22 -12.99 16.50
N CYS A 289 16.49 -14.02 16.05
CA CYS A 289 15.47 -13.88 15.01
C CYS A 289 14.40 -12.84 15.37
N PHE A 290 13.93 -12.81 16.61
CA PHE A 290 12.95 -11.80 17.05
C PHE A 290 13.52 -10.37 17.01
N LEU A 291 14.76 -10.17 17.46
CA LEU A 291 15.41 -8.87 17.39
C LEU A 291 15.60 -8.42 15.94
N ILE A 292 16.05 -9.32 15.06
CA ILE A 292 16.20 -9.06 13.63
C ILE A 292 14.85 -8.69 13.00
N LEU A 293 13.77 -9.39 13.34
CA LEU A 293 12.43 -9.07 12.86
C LEU A 293 12.01 -7.65 13.29
N ILE A 294 12.19 -7.31 14.57
CA ILE A 294 11.88 -5.97 15.11
C ILE A 294 12.69 -4.90 14.37
N PHE A 295 13.99 -5.12 14.13
CA PHE A 295 14.81 -4.21 13.35
C PHE A 295 14.24 -4.01 11.94
N HIS A 296 13.91 -5.08 11.22
CA HIS A 296 13.35 -4.97 9.86
C HIS A 296 12.00 -4.25 9.85
N MET A 297 11.11 -4.53 10.81
CA MET A 297 9.83 -3.82 10.91
C MET A 297 10.05 -2.32 11.13
N ASN A 298 10.97 -1.93 12.01
CA ASN A 298 11.29 -0.53 12.25
C ASN A 298 11.96 0.12 11.02
N TRP A 299 12.97 -0.53 10.44
CA TRP A 299 13.72 -0.01 9.29
C TRP A 299 12.82 0.18 8.07
N PHE A 300 12.02 -0.82 7.70
CA PHE A 300 11.14 -0.75 6.54
C PHE A 300 9.90 0.11 6.76
N SER A 301 9.56 0.45 8.01
CA SER A 301 8.52 1.45 8.31
C SER A 301 8.80 2.79 7.64
N HIS A 302 10.07 3.11 7.36
CA HIS A 302 10.47 4.27 6.55
C HIS A 302 9.61 4.47 5.29
N PHE A 303 9.24 3.40 4.58
CA PHE A 303 8.46 3.47 3.34
C PHE A 303 6.97 3.80 3.54
N SER A 304 6.47 3.66 4.77
CA SER A 304 5.05 3.85 5.11
C SER A 304 4.82 5.11 5.95
N LEU A 305 5.88 5.76 6.43
CA LEU A 305 5.78 6.94 7.29
C LEU A 305 5.67 8.22 6.47
N HIS A 306 4.78 9.11 6.89
CA HIS A 306 4.60 10.44 6.30
C HIS A 306 5.85 11.32 6.54
N ASN A 307 6.49 11.20 7.70
CA ASN A 307 7.65 12.02 8.11
C ASN A 307 8.90 11.16 8.31
N PRO A 308 9.66 10.86 7.25
CA PRO A 308 10.83 9.99 7.36
C PRO A 308 11.95 10.60 8.19
N VAL A 309 12.10 11.93 8.23
CA VAL A 309 13.16 12.59 9.02
C VAL A 309 12.94 12.38 10.52
N MET A 310 11.68 12.35 10.97
CA MET A 310 11.36 12.06 12.36
C MET A 310 11.82 10.67 12.79
N MET A 311 11.75 9.68 11.88
CA MET A 311 12.28 8.34 12.14
C MET A 311 13.80 8.39 12.38
N PHE A 312 14.56 9.15 11.59
CA PHE A 312 16.01 9.32 11.81
C PHE A 312 16.32 10.03 13.12
N ALA A 313 15.56 11.10 13.44
CA ALA A 313 15.68 11.77 14.73
C ALA A 313 15.41 10.82 15.92
N TYR A 314 14.46 9.88 15.78
CA TYR A 314 14.28 8.82 16.77
C TYR A 314 15.42 7.79 16.78
N GLY A 315 15.95 7.45 15.60
CA GLY A 315 17.10 6.58 15.43
C GLY A 315 18.35 7.06 16.19
N GLU A 316 18.54 8.37 16.34
CA GLU A 316 19.64 8.95 17.11
C GLU A 316 19.54 8.71 18.64
N LYS A 317 18.37 8.33 19.15
CA LYS A 317 18.21 8.03 20.58
C LYS A 317 18.94 6.72 20.94
N PRO A 318 19.51 6.62 22.16
CA PRO A 318 20.37 5.49 22.55
C PRO A 318 19.68 4.12 22.45
N ILE A 319 18.37 4.06 22.70
CA ILE A 319 17.61 2.80 22.60
C ILE A 319 17.50 2.28 21.16
N TYR A 320 17.41 3.18 20.18
CA TYR A 320 17.34 2.82 18.76
C TYR A 320 18.72 2.60 18.15
N GLN A 321 19.77 3.23 18.69
CA GLN A 321 21.15 2.91 18.35
C GLN A 321 21.48 1.45 18.70
N TRP A 322 21.08 0.99 19.90
CA TRP A 322 21.20 -0.42 20.27
C TRP A 322 20.47 -1.32 19.28
N LEU A 323 19.21 -1.00 18.94
CA LEU A 323 18.45 -1.78 17.95
C LEU A 323 19.12 -1.75 16.56
N SER A 324 19.75 -0.65 16.17
CA SER A 324 20.45 -0.51 14.89
C SER A 324 21.74 -1.35 14.79
N THR A 325 22.27 -1.85 15.92
CA THR A 325 23.38 -2.82 15.93
C THR A 325 22.94 -4.27 15.67
N THR A 326 21.62 -4.52 15.63
CA THR A 326 21.03 -5.86 15.41
C THR A 326 21.52 -6.58 14.14
N PRO A 327 21.91 -5.92 13.03
CA PRO A 327 22.56 -6.61 11.91
C PRO A 327 23.82 -7.41 12.30
N LEU A 328 24.59 -6.97 13.31
CA LEU A 328 25.73 -7.75 13.83
C LEU A 328 25.30 -9.08 14.45
N LEU A 329 24.05 -9.15 14.93
CA LEU A 329 23.49 -10.35 15.51
C LEU A 329 23.18 -11.42 14.44
N VAL A 330 23.07 -11.01 13.17
CA VAL A 330 22.99 -11.94 12.03
C VAL A 330 24.31 -12.70 11.89
N ASP A 331 25.43 -12.01 12.00
CA ASP A 331 26.76 -12.64 11.94
C ASP A 331 26.94 -13.60 13.12
N THR A 332 26.52 -13.19 14.32
CA THR A 332 26.50 -14.06 15.49
C THR A 332 25.59 -15.28 15.28
N PHE A 333 24.43 -15.10 14.65
CA PHE A 333 23.50 -16.20 14.36
C PHE A 333 24.09 -17.27 13.43
N PHE A 334 24.91 -16.88 12.46
CA PHE A 334 25.56 -17.82 11.52
C PHE A 334 26.88 -18.41 12.04
N THR A 335 27.52 -17.78 13.03
CA THR A 335 28.79 -18.24 13.60
C THR A 335 28.62 -19.23 14.76
N ILE A 336 27.53 -19.13 15.52
CA ILE A 336 27.11 -20.11 16.54
C ILE A 336 26.18 -21.14 15.88
#